data_AF-A0A434ENK4-F1
#
_entry.id   AF-A0A434ENK4-F1
#
_cell.length_a   1.000
_cell.length_b   1.000
_cell.length_c   1.000
_cell.angle_alpha   90.00
_cell.angle_beta   90.00
_cell.angle_gamma   90.00
#
_symmetry.space_group_name_H-M   'P 1'
#
loop_
_entity.id
_entity.type
_entity.pdbx_description
1 polymer ?
#
loop_
_entity_poly.entity_id
_entity_poly.type
_entity_poly.pdbx_seq_one_letter_code
_entity_poly.pdbx_strand_id
1 'polypeptide(L)'
;MTKKKYLLFATAALAASVCAGPGNAAEKSVALVLGVKGSPFYQALACGAKAKAKELGLDLTVSAPDQFAADSQVPVVNAVTATGPAVAAIVPTDMQALIAPMKQLSDRGTKVITIDQTIGDSSFVQTQILTDNEAGGKLGADAMNTLLGGKGKVLVITQPPGSAAQDARTTGFEEELKKYPGIEYLGPQYQSDDPQKAAEIITSTLSAHPDLAGVFSTNDQGAIGAITGLKQAGAAGKV
;
A
#
# COMPACT_ATOMS: atom_id res chain seq x y z
N MET A 1 68.61 37.21 53.37
CA MET A 1 69.60 36.92 52.30
C MET A 1 69.02 35.89 51.34
N THR A 2 68.93 36.24 50.04
CA THR A 2 69.03 35.35 48.84
C THR A 2 68.03 34.18 48.65
N LYS A 3 67.29 33.98 47.55
CA LYS A 3 67.19 34.55 46.18
C LYS A 3 65.77 34.28 45.62
N LYS A 4 65.24 35.20 44.80
CA LYS A 4 64.07 35.02 43.92
C LYS A 4 64.37 34.04 42.77
N LYS A 5 63.39 33.22 42.38
CA LYS A 5 63.20 32.73 40.99
C LYS A 5 61.70 32.63 40.70
N TYR A 6 61.23 33.43 39.74
CA TYR A 6 59.91 33.34 39.13
C TYR A 6 59.97 32.29 38.02
N LEU A 7 58.99 31.38 37.94
CA LEU A 7 58.76 30.56 36.75
C LEU A 7 57.28 30.66 36.35
N LEU A 8 57.09 30.98 35.08
CA LEU A 8 55.83 31.11 34.34
C LEU A 8 54.94 29.87 34.49
N PHE A 9 53.64 30.09 34.78
CA PHE A 9 52.61 29.11 34.48
C PHE A 9 52.02 29.42 33.09
N ALA A 10 52.27 28.53 32.14
CA ALA A 10 51.61 28.52 30.84
C ALA A 10 50.20 27.93 31.00
N THR A 11 49.17 28.69 30.64
CA THR A 11 47.79 28.23 30.52
C THR A 11 47.65 27.31 29.30
N ALA A 12 47.50 26.00 29.53
CA ALA A 12 47.07 25.06 28.51
C ALA A 12 45.55 25.08 28.38
N ALA A 13 45.04 25.70 27.31
CA ALA A 13 43.64 25.59 26.93
C ALA A 13 43.38 24.19 26.35
N LEU A 14 42.71 23.34 27.12
CA LEU A 14 42.27 22.02 26.66
C LEU A 14 40.99 22.20 25.82
N ALA A 15 41.16 22.33 24.51
CA ALA A 15 40.06 22.21 23.57
C ALA A 15 39.64 20.73 23.52
N ALA A 16 38.60 20.37 24.27
CA ALA A 16 37.94 19.08 24.13
C ALA A 16 37.22 19.06 22.78
N SER A 17 37.90 18.50 21.78
CA SER A 17 37.32 18.18 20.48
C SER A 17 36.23 17.14 20.70
N VAL A 18 34.97 17.56 20.61
CA VAL A 18 33.83 16.64 20.53
C VAL A 18 33.93 15.96 19.17
N CYS A 19 34.51 14.76 19.15
CA CYS A 19 34.39 13.84 18.02
C CYS A 19 32.91 13.45 17.90
N ALA A 20 32.15 14.22 17.13
CA ALA A 20 30.93 13.73 16.52
C ALA A 20 31.36 12.57 15.60
N GLY A 21 31.13 11.33 16.05
CA GLY A 21 31.34 10.16 15.22
C GLY A 21 30.51 10.28 13.93
N PRO A 22 30.98 9.73 12.80
CA PRO A 22 30.17 9.69 11.58
C PRO A 22 28.86 8.98 11.91
N GLY A 23 27.74 9.70 11.83
CA GLY A 23 26.42 9.08 11.89
C GLY A 23 26.38 7.98 10.85
N ASN A 24 26.11 6.75 11.29
CA ASN A 24 26.22 5.53 10.49
C ASN A 24 25.20 5.61 9.33
N ALA A 25 25.63 6.05 8.15
CA ALA A 25 24.74 6.27 7.00
C ALA A 25 23.94 5.01 6.61
N ALA A 26 24.47 3.83 6.90
CA ALA A 26 23.78 2.56 6.72
C ALA A 26 22.51 2.44 7.59
N GLU A 27 22.51 2.91 8.85
CA GLU A 27 21.38 2.76 9.79
C GLU A 27 20.14 3.58 9.40
N LYS A 28 20.31 4.61 8.56
CA LYS A 28 19.23 5.47 8.09
C LYS A 28 18.70 5.10 6.70
N SER A 29 19.29 4.10 6.06
CA SER A 29 18.96 3.72 4.69
C SER A 29 17.73 2.81 4.62
N VAL A 30 16.74 3.22 3.83
CA VAL A 30 15.49 2.47 3.62
C VAL A 30 15.27 2.30 2.12
N ALA A 31 14.94 1.08 1.69
CA ALA A 31 14.46 0.82 0.34
C ALA A 31 12.96 0.52 0.37
N LEU A 32 12.22 1.14 -0.54
CA LEU A 32 10.82 0.82 -0.83
C LEU A 32 10.73 0.22 -2.24
N VAL A 33 10.29 -1.03 -2.32
CA VAL A 33 10.04 -1.74 -3.59
C VAL A 33 8.53 -1.86 -3.76
N LEU A 34 7.98 -1.09 -4.69
CA LEU A 34 6.55 -1.09 -5.03
C LEU A 34 6.21 -2.27 -5.95
N GLY A 35 4.92 -2.58 -6.07
CA GLY A 35 4.46 -3.71 -6.87
C GLY A 35 4.55 -3.48 -8.38
N VAL A 36 4.36 -2.25 -8.87
CA VAL A 36 4.48 -1.89 -10.29
C VAL A 36 4.62 -0.37 -10.48
N LYS A 37 5.27 0.05 -11.56
CA LYS A 37 5.28 1.46 -12.00
C LYS A 37 3.90 1.88 -12.52
N GLY A 38 3.64 3.19 -12.50
CA GLY A 38 2.46 3.78 -13.14
C GLY A 38 1.15 3.70 -12.35
N SER A 39 1.03 2.82 -11.35
CA SER A 39 -0.16 2.74 -10.49
C SER A 39 -0.33 3.99 -9.62
N PRO A 40 -1.49 4.68 -9.67
CA PRO A 40 -1.79 5.80 -8.77
C PRO A 40 -1.75 5.41 -7.28
N PHE A 41 -2.16 4.18 -6.94
CA PHE A 41 -2.09 3.66 -5.57
C PHE A 41 -0.64 3.61 -5.06
N TYR A 42 0.27 3.00 -5.83
CA TYR A 42 1.68 2.93 -5.44
C TYR A 42 2.38 4.30 -5.48
N GLN A 43 1.93 5.23 -6.33
CA GLN A 43 2.40 6.61 -6.29
C GLN A 43 2.01 7.31 -4.98
N ALA A 44 0.76 7.17 -4.53
CA ALA A 44 0.30 7.72 -3.25
C ALA A 44 1.09 7.12 -2.07
N LEU A 45 1.29 5.80 -2.07
CA LEU A 45 2.11 5.10 -1.08
C LEU A 45 3.55 5.67 -1.05
N ALA A 46 4.18 5.82 -2.21
CA ALA A 46 5.52 6.39 -2.31
C ALA A 46 5.59 7.84 -1.81
N CYS A 47 4.58 8.66 -2.09
CA CYS A 47 4.49 10.03 -1.58
C CYS A 47 4.43 10.06 -0.05
N GLY A 48 3.58 9.23 0.57
CA GLY A 48 3.50 9.12 2.02
C GLY A 48 4.82 8.66 2.65
N ALA A 49 5.44 7.63 2.08
CA ALA A 49 6.73 7.12 2.52
C ALA A 49 7.84 8.18 2.42
N LYS A 50 7.91 8.93 1.32
CA LYS A 50 8.89 10.02 1.13
C LYS A 50 8.68 11.16 2.13
N ALA A 51 7.43 11.55 2.37
CA ALA A 51 7.12 12.60 3.34
C ALA A 51 7.58 12.20 4.75
N LYS A 52 7.26 10.97 5.17
CA LYS A 52 7.67 10.48 6.50
C LYS A 52 9.17 10.25 6.62
N ALA A 53 9.81 9.73 5.57
CA ALA A 53 11.27 9.57 5.53
C ALA A 53 11.98 10.92 5.71
N LYS A 54 11.50 11.97 5.03
CA LYS A 54 12.03 13.33 5.19
C LYS A 54 11.88 13.85 6.62
N GLU A 55 10.72 13.65 7.23
CA GLU A 55 10.45 14.05 8.62
C GLU A 55 11.41 13.34 9.60
N LEU A 56 11.68 12.06 9.38
CA LEU A 56 12.55 11.24 10.23
C LEU A 56 14.04 11.34 9.87
N GLY A 57 14.40 12.05 8.79
CA GLY A 57 15.78 12.14 8.30
C GLY A 57 16.34 10.80 7.82
N LEU A 58 15.50 9.97 7.18
CA LEU A 58 15.85 8.68 6.57
C LEU A 58 16.19 8.84 5.09
N ASP A 59 17.16 8.06 4.63
CA ASP A 59 17.59 8.00 3.23
C ASP A 59 16.75 6.95 2.49
N LEU A 60 15.61 7.39 1.95
CA LEU A 60 14.66 6.51 1.24
C LEU A 60 14.98 6.42 -0.26
N THR A 61 15.16 5.20 -0.75
CA THR A 61 15.10 4.87 -2.18
C THR A 61 13.76 4.24 -2.52
N VAL A 62 13.23 4.53 -3.71
CA VAL A 62 11.97 3.96 -4.20
C VAL A 62 12.22 3.34 -5.57
N SER A 63 11.82 2.09 -5.73
CA SER A 63 11.95 1.32 -6.97
C SER A 63 10.67 0.52 -7.21
N ALA A 64 10.45 0.11 -8.45
CA ALA A 64 9.30 -0.68 -8.84
C ALA A 64 9.61 -1.43 -10.14
N PRO A 65 9.04 -2.62 -10.37
CA PRO A 65 9.13 -3.32 -11.65
C PRO A 65 8.20 -2.69 -12.69
N ASP A 66 8.41 -3.05 -13.96
CA ASP A 66 7.55 -2.59 -15.06
C ASP A 66 6.21 -3.33 -15.12
N GLN A 67 6.17 -4.57 -14.62
CA GLN A 67 4.97 -5.40 -14.53
C GLN A 67 4.77 -5.89 -13.09
N PHE A 68 3.51 -6.09 -12.69
CA PHE A 68 3.18 -6.75 -11.43
C PHE A 68 3.38 -8.28 -11.59
N ALA A 69 4.64 -8.70 -11.71
CA ALA A 69 5.01 -10.07 -11.98
C ALA A 69 6.40 -10.39 -11.39
N ALA A 70 6.58 -11.64 -10.96
CA ALA A 70 7.80 -12.07 -10.27
C ALA A 70 9.07 -11.90 -11.13
N ASP A 71 8.99 -12.26 -12.40
CA ASP A 71 10.09 -12.13 -13.37
C ASP A 71 10.54 -10.68 -13.54
N SER A 72 9.62 -9.72 -13.42
CA SER A 72 9.90 -8.28 -13.44
C SER A 72 10.44 -7.77 -12.10
N GLN A 73 10.00 -8.31 -10.97
CA GLN A 73 10.35 -7.82 -9.63
C GLN A 73 11.66 -8.42 -9.06
N VAL A 74 11.98 -9.67 -9.34
CA VAL A 74 13.19 -10.35 -8.84
C VAL A 74 14.47 -9.54 -9.14
N PRO A 75 14.69 -9.00 -10.37
CA PRO A 75 15.85 -8.16 -10.65
C PRO A 75 15.90 -6.88 -9.81
N VAL A 76 14.75 -6.30 -9.47
CA VAL A 76 14.65 -5.09 -8.64
C VAL A 76 15.07 -5.40 -7.20
N VAL A 77 14.57 -6.51 -6.63
CA VAL A 77 14.98 -6.96 -5.28
C VAL A 77 16.46 -7.29 -5.25
N ASN A 78 17.01 -7.93 -6.29
CA ASN A 78 18.44 -8.22 -6.38
C ASN A 78 19.29 -6.94 -6.43
N ALA A 79 18.82 -5.88 -7.11
CA ALA A 79 19.48 -4.58 -7.09
C ALA A 79 19.45 -3.92 -5.70
N VAL A 80 18.33 -4.03 -4.97
CA VAL A 80 18.24 -3.58 -3.57
C VAL A 80 19.20 -4.37 -2.69
N THR A 81 19.26 -5.69 -2.87
CA THR A 81 20.23 -6.56 -2.20
C THR A 81 21.65 -6.08 -2.43
N ALA A 82 22.04 -5.73 -3.65
CA ALA A 82 23.38 -5.20 -3.94
C ALA A 82 23.72 -3.96 -3.09
N THR A 83 22.76 -3.05 -2.88
CA THR A 83 22.95 -1.83 -2.07
C THR A 83 22.92 -2.07 -0.56
N GLY A 84 22.26 -3.12 -0.07
CA GLY A 84 22.25 -3.53 1.33
C GLY A 84 21.71 -2.47 2.31
N PRO A 85 20.47 -1.97 2.15
CA PRO A 85 19.88 -1.00 3.06
C PRO A 85 19.66 -1.61 4.46
N ALA A 86 19.52 -0.78 5.50
CA ALA A 86 19.16 -1.27 6.84
C ALA A 86 17.75 -1.86 6.86
N VAL A 87 16.81 -1.25 6.14
CA VAL A 87 15.42 -1.73 6.02
C VAL A 87 15.01 -1.80 4.55
N ALA A 88 14.29 -2.85 4.17
CA ALA A 88 13.61 -2.94 2.89
C ALA A 88 12.13 -3.25 3.09
N ALA A 89 11.27 -2.32 2.64
CA ALA A 89 9.82 -2.49 2.55
C ALA A 89 9.45 -2.91 1.13
N ILE A 90 8.84 -4.09 0.99
CA ILE A 90 8.59 -4.71 -0.31
C ILE A 90 7.10 -5.03 -0.45
N VAL A 91 6.50 -4.65 -1.58
CA VAL A 91 5.21 -5.16 -2.05
C VAL A 91 5.48 -6.39 -2.92
N PRO A 92 5.50 -7.62 -2.41
CA PRO A 92 5.80 -8.80 -3.23
C PRO A 92 4.72 -9.02 -4.29
N THR A 93 5.14 -9.21 -5.56
CA THR A 93 4.21 -9.46 -6.67
C THR A 93 3.78 -10.92 -6.79
N ASP A 94 4.49 -11.84 -6.13
CA ASP A 94 4.17 -13.27 -6.09
C ASP A 94 4.54 -13.87 -4.73
N MET A 95 3.65 -14.71 -4.20
CA MET A 95 3.76 -15.22 -2.83
C MET A 95 4.84 -16.29 -2.65
N GLN A 96 5.31 -16.95 -3.72
CA GLN A 96 6.32 -18.01 -3.66
C GLN A 96 7.64 -17.57 -4.29
N ALA A 97 7.60 -17.00 -5.49
CA ALA A 97 8.78 -16.68 -6.28
C ALA A 97 9.65 -15.58 -5.63
N LEU A 98 9.06 -14.71 -4.80
CA LEU A 98 9.79 -13.65 -4.10
C LEU A 98 10.40 -14.10 -2.76
N ILE A 99 10.09 -15.30 -2.26
CA ILE A 99 10.64 -15.80 -0.99
C ILE A 99 12.18 -15.83 -1.03
N ALA A 100 12.75 -16.51 -2.02
CA ALA A 100 14.21 -16.67 -2.15
C ALA A 100 14.98 -15.34 -2.28
N PRO A 101 14.65 -14.41 -3.20
CA PRO A 101 15.38 -13.15 -3.31
C PRO A 101 15.22 -12.24 -2.08
N MET A 102 14.03 -12.22 -1.45
CA MET A 102 13.82 -11.46 -0.22
C MET A 102 14.55 -12.08 0.97
N LYS A 103 14.63 -13.41 1.03
CA LYS A 103 15.41 -14.11 2.06
C LYS A 103 16.91 -13.83 1.90
N GLN A 104 17.42 -13.82 0.67
CA GLN A 104 18.82 -13.44 0.41
C GLN A 104 19.14 -12.02 0.88
N LEU A 105 18.20 -11.08 0.68
CA LEU A 105 18.30 -9.72 1.21
C LEU A 105 18.37 -9.73 2.74
N SER A 106 17.47 -10.49 3.39
CA SER A 106 17.43 -10.63 4.86
C SER A 106 18.70 -11.28 5.43
N ASP A 107 19.22 -12.32 4.79
CA ASP A 107 20.41 -13.06 5.21
C ASP A 107 21.68 -12.19 5.14
N ARG A 108 21.64 -11.07 4.39
CA ARG A 108 22.69 -10.04 4.36
C ARG A 108 22.54 -8.96 5.44
N GLY A 109 21.57 -9.11 6.35
CA GLY A 109 21.38 -8.23 7.51
C GLY A 109 20.33 -7.14 7.32
N THR A 110 19.76 -6.97 6.12
CA THR A 110 18.64 -6.05 5.89
C THR A 110 17.40 -6.53 6.62
N LYS A 111 16.73 -5.65 7.36
CA LYS A 111 15.42 -5.95 7.93
C LYS A 111 14.36 -5.85 6.85
N VAL A 112 13.76 -6.98 6.49
CA VAL A 112 12.72 -7.06 5.46
C VAL A 112 11.34 -6.91 6.10
N ILE A 113 10.52 -6.04 5.55
CA ILE A 113 9.08 -5.93 5.86
C ILE A 113 8.27 -6.07 4.57
N THR A 114 7.07 -6.66 4.66
CA THR A 114 6.13 -6.66 3.54
C THR A 114 5.07 -5.59 3.74
N ILE A 115 4.63 -5.00 2.63
CA ILE A 115 3.56 -4.00 2.60
C ILE A 115 2.57 -4.38 1.51
N ASP A 116 1.27 -4.16 1.75
CA ASP A 116 0.13 -4.43 0.84
C ASP A 116 -0.10 -5.92 0.50
N GLN A 117 0.96 -6.68 0.25
CA GLN A 117 0.95 -8.09 -0.11
C GLN A 117 1.77 -8.93 0.88
N THR A 118 1.58 -10.25 0.80
CA THR A 118 2.27 -11.24 1.64
C THR A 118 3.07 -12.23 0.79
N ILE A 119 3.97 -12.96 1.45
CA ILE A 119 4.64 -14.14 0.91
C ILE A 119 4.27 -15.36 1.75
N GLY A 120 4.36 -16.55 1.17
CA GLY A 120 3.95 -17.80 1.81
C GLY A 120 4.82 -18.16 3.02
N ASP A 121 6.15 -18.05 2.89
CA ASP A 121 7.08 -18.16 4.03
C ASP A 121 7.53 -16.76 4.44
N SER A 122 6.98 -16.26 5.54
CA SER A 122 7.31 -14.97 6.14
C SER A 122 8.22 -15.08 7.36
N SER A 123 8.85 -16.24 7.63
CA SER A 123 9.66 -16.48 8.84
C SER A 123 10.84 -15.53 9.04
N PHE A 124 11.32 -14.88 7.97
CA PHE A 124 12.38 -13.88 7.98
C PHE A 124 11.88 -12.42 7.86
N VAL A 125 10.57 -12.24 7.65
CA VAL A 125 9.93 -10.93 7.52
C VAL A 125 9.62 -10.40 8.92
N GLN A 126 10.11 -9.20 9.24
CA GLN A 126 9.98 -8.62 10.58
C GLN A 126 8.57 -8.14 10.88
N THR A 127 7.86 -7.67 9.87
CA THR A 127 6.51 -7.12 9.99
C THR A 127 5.83 -7.17 8.62
N GLN A 128 4.52 -7.40 8.64
CA GLN A 128 3.65 -7.31 7.47
C GLN A 128 2.65 -6.18 7.71
N ILE A 129 2.62 -5.20 6.82
CA ILE A 129 1.68 -4.08 6.90
C ILE A 129 0.62 -4.30 5.82
N LEU A 130 -0.57 -4.67 6.24
CA LEU A 130 -1.67 -5.04 5.36
C LEU A 130 -2.88 -4.16 5.62
N THR A 131 -3.70 -4.00 4.60
CA THR A 131 -5.04 -3.45 4.76
C THR A 131 -5.94 -4.52 5.37
N ASP A 132 -6.68 -4.18 6.41
CA ASP A 132 -7.82 -4.99 6.85
C ASP A 132 -8.93 -4.86 5.79
N ASN A 133 -8.91 -5.77 4.83
CA ASN A 133 -9.77 -5.73 3.67
C ASN A 133 -11.24 -5.99 4.02
N GLU A 134 -11.50 -6.83 5.02
CA GLU A 134 -12.86 -7.07 5.51
C GLU A 134 -13.41 -5.81 6.19
N ALA A 135 -12.64 -5.19 7.09
CA ALA A 135 -13.01 -3.89 7.66
C ALA A 135 -13.19 -2.81 6.59
N GLY A 136 -12.37 -2.81 5.54
CA GLY A 136 -12.54 -1.93 4.38
C GLY A 136 -13.88 -2.13 3.66
N GLY A 137 -14.32 -3.38 3.49
CA GLY A 137 -15.65 -3.71 2.99
C GLY A 137 -16.76 -3.18 3.90
N LYS A 138 -16.64 -3.39 5.21
CA LYS A 138 -17.61 -2.90 6.22
C LYS A 138 -17.73 -1.38 6.17
N LEU A 139 -16.61 -0.66 6.13
CA LEU A 139 -16.59 0.79 5.96
C LEU A 139 -17.27 1.25 4.67
N GLY A 140 -17.13 0.49 3.58
CA GLY A 140 -17.83 0.73 2.33
C GLY A 140 -19.35 0.63 2.48
N ALA A 141 -19.85 -0.35 3.22
CA ALA A 141 -21.28 -0.53 3.49
C ALA A 141 -21.84 0.57 4.40
N ASP A 142 -21.08 0.99 5.43
CA ASP A 142 -21.47 2.09 6.31
C ASP A 142 -21.58 3.42 5.56
N ALA A 143 -20.60 3.69 4.69
CA ALA A 143 -20.62 4.85 3.81
C ALA A 143 -21.81 4.79 2.84
N MET A 144 -22.07 3.63 2.25
CA MET A 144 -23.23 3.40 1.37
C MET A 144 -24.55 3.69 2.10
N ASN A 145 -24.73 3.13 3.30
CA ASN A 145 -25.92 3.38 4.12
C ASN A 145 -26.10 4.86 4.45
N THR A 146 -25.01 5.55 4.79
CA THR A 146 -25.03 6.99 5.09
C THR A 146 -25.45 7.80 3.88
N LEU A 147 -24.88 7.52 2.70
CA LEU A 147 -25.18 8.22 1.45
C LEU A 147 -26.63 8.01 1.00
N LEU A 148 -27.17 6.81 1.22
CA LEU A 148 -28.50 6.42 0.77
C LEU A 148 -29.61 6.67 1.81
N GLY A 149 -29.28 7.11 3.02
CA GLY A 149 -30.25 7.23 4.11
C GLY A 149 -30.90 5.89 4.46
N GLY A 150 -30.14 4.79 4.32
CA GLY A 150 -30.54 3.44 4.65
C GLY A 150 -31.54 2.75 3.71
N LYS A 151 -31.70 3.23 2.48
CA LYS A 151 -32.63 2.63 1.51
C LYS A 151 -32.10 2.64 0.08
N GLY A 152 -32.35 1.57 -0.67
CA GLY A 152 -32.10 1.53 -2.12
C GLY A 152 -31.38 0.27 -2.57
N LYS A 153 -31.28 0.07 -3.88
CA LYS A 153 -30.58 -1.07 -4.48
C LYS A 153 -29.11 -0.78 -4.67
N VAL A 154 -28.25 -1.71 -4.30
CA VAL A 154 -26.80 -1.58 -4.45
C VAL A 154 -26.18 -2.84 -5.03
N LEU A 155 -25.01 -2.70 -5.64
CA LEU A 155 -24.21 -3.82 -6.11
C LEU A 155 -22.73 -3.63 -5.78
N VAL A 156 -21.95 -4.71 -5.88
CA VAL A 156 -20.50 -4.67 -5.82
C VAL A 156 -19.88 -4.91 -7.19
N ILE A 157 -18.92 -4.08 -7.61
CA ILE A 157 -18.03 -4.34 -8.75
C ILE A 157 -16.69 -4.85 -8.20
N THR A 158 -16.35 -6.11 -8.48
CA THR A 158 -15.18 -6.80 -7.93
C THR A 158 -14.48 -7.71 -8.95
N GLN A 159 -13.51 -8.49 -8.48
CA GLN A 159 -12.77 -9.49 -9.26
C GLN A 159 -13.43 -10.86 -9.20
N PRO A 160 -13.27 -11.71 -10.24
CA PRO A 160 -13.60 -13.13 -10.13
C PRO A 160 -12.99 -13.74 -8.85
N PRO A 161 -13.67 -14.70 -8.21
CA PRO A 161 -13.19 -15.32 -6.97
C PRO A 161 -11.75 -15.83 -7.07
N GLY A 162 -10.98 -15.68 -5.99
CA GLY A 162 -9.58 -16.10 -5.92
C GLY A 162 -8.60 -14.96 -5.61
N SER A 163 -9.08 -13.72 -5.53
CA SER A 163 -8.29 -12.58 -5.07
C SER A 163 -8.59 -12.30 -3.60
N ALA A 164 -7.74 -12.79 -2.68
CA ALA A 164 -7.98 -12.73 -1.24
C ALA A 164 -8.38 -11.33 -0.73
N ALA A 165 -7.76 -10.26 -1.25
CA ALA A 165 -8.10 -8.89 -0.85
C ALA A 165 -9.49 -8.46 -1.34
N GLN A 166 -9.85 -8.77 -2.59
CA GLN A 166 -11.12 -8.38 -3.17
C GLN A 166 -12.27 -9.22 -2.64
N ASP A 167 -12.01 -10.51 -2.41
CA ASP A 167 -12.91 -11.44 -1.77
C ASP A 167 -13.22 -10.94 -0.35
N ALA A 168 -12.20 -10.60 0.45
CA ALA A 168 -12.38 -10.07 1.80
C ALA A 168 -13.16 -8.73 1.83
N ARG A 169 -12.89 -7.80 0.91
CA ARG A 169 -13.66 -6.54 0.79
C ARG A 169 -15.12 -6.81 0.43
N THR A 170 -15.35 -7.74 -0.49
CA THR A 170 -16.71 -8.12 -0.90
C THR A 170 -17.45 -8.75 0.29
N THR A 171 -16.86 -9.73 0.95
CA THR A 171 -17.45 -10.36 2.16
C THR A 171 -17.73 -9.35 3.25
N GLY A 172 -16.78 -8.46 3.57
CA GLY A 172 -16.98 -7.44 4.59
C GLY A 172 -18.14 -6.49 4.27
N PHE A 173 -18.27 -6.09 3.00
CA PHE A 173 -19.40 -5.27 2.55
C PHE A 173 -20.74 -6.01 2.68
N GLU A 174 -20.80 -7.26 2.22
CA GLU A 174 -22.00 -8.10 2.28
C GLU A 174 -22.46 -8.39 3.71
N GLU A 175 -21.52 -8.65 4.61
CA GLU A 175 -21.83 -8.92 6.01
C GLU A 175 -22.35 -7.68 6.73
N GLU A 176 -21.74 -6.52 6.50
CA GLU A 176 -22.14 -5.28 7.14
C GLU A 176 -23.50 -4.80 6.65
N LEU A 177 -23.81 -4.98 5.36
CA LEU A 177 -25.13 -4.65 4.80
C LEU A 177 -26.29 -5.37 5.51
N LYS A 178 -26.06 -6.51 6.17
CA LYS A 178 -27.10 -7.20 6.96
C LYS A 178 -27.66 -6.34 8.10
N LYS A 179 -26.93 -5.30 8.54
CA LYS A 179 -27.40 -4.31 9.52
C LYS A 179 -28.39 -3.31 8.93
N TYR A 180 -28.49 -3.21 7.60
CA TYR A 180 -29.24 -2.20 6.87
C TYR A 180 -30.33 -2.84 6.00
N PRO A 181 -31.42 -3.37 6.60
CA PRO A 181 -32.44 -4.14 5.86
C PRO A 181 -33.23 -3.34 4.81
N GLY A 182 -33.11 -2.00 4.80
CA GLY A 182 -33.66 -1.15 3.74
C GLY A 182 -32.80 -1.08 2.48
N ILE A 183 -31.56 -1.56 2.54
CA ILE A 183 -30.66 -1.67 1.39
C ILE A 183 -30.83 -3.06 0.78
N GLU A 184 -31.24 -3.10 -0.48
CA GLU A 184 -31.34 -4.32 -1.26
C GLU A 184 -30.03 -4.56 -2.01
N TYR A 185 -29.37 -5.69 -1.75
CA TYR A 185 -28.11 -6.01 -2.39
C TYR A 185 -28.30 -6.95 -3.58
N LEU A 186 -27.90 -6.49 -4.77
CA LEU A 186 -28.01 -7.24 -6.03
C LEU A 186 -26.89 -8.27 -6.23
N GLY A 187 -25.90 -8.31 -5.34
CA GLY A 187 -24.76 -9.23 -5.43
C GLY A 187 -23.52 -8.64 -6.11
N PRO A 188 -22.43 -9.43 -6.16
CA PRO A 188 -21.20 -9.04 -6.82
C PRO A 188 -21.27 -9.24 -8.33
N GLN A 189 -20.62 -8.35 -9.06
CA GLN A 189 -20.40 -8.40 -10.50
C GLN A 189 -18.91 -8.30 -10.80
N TYR A 190 -18.46 -9.02 -11.84
CA TYR A 190 -17.04 -9.34 -12.00
C TYR A 190 -16.43 -8.66 -13.23
N GLN A 191 -15.55 -7.68 -13.00
CA GLN A 191 -14.96 -6.86 -14.07
C GLN A 191 -13.58 -7.32 -14.55
N SER A 192 -12.87 -8.21 -13.84
CA SER A 192 -11.63 -8.83 -14.33
C SER A 192 -10.44 -7.86 -14.60
N ASP A 193 -10.30 -6.80 -13.79
CA ASP A 193 -9.38 -5.65 -13.97
C ASP A 193 -9.55 -4.91 -15.31
N ASP A 194 -10.75 -4.98 -15.89
CA ASP A 194 -11.11 -4.28 -17.12
C ASP A 194 -12.16 -3.17 -16.82
N PRO A 195 -11.75 -1.89 -16.84
CA PRO A 195 -12.65 -0.76 -16.66
C PRO A 195 -13.78 -0.69 -17.70
N GLN A 196 -13.53 -1.15 -18.94
CA GLN A 196 -14.55 -1.15 -19.98
C GLN A 196 -15.64 -2.17 -19.65
N LYS A 197 -15.25 -3.37 -19.21
CA LYS A 197 -16.19 -4.39 -18.72
C LYS A 197 -16.99 -3.91 -17.51
N ALA A 198 -16.37 -3.21 -16.56
CA ALA A 198 -17.07 -2.58 -15.45
C ALA A 198 -18.13 -1.55 -15.92
N ALA A 199 -17.82 -0.74 -16.93
CA ALA A 199 -18.78 0.21 -17.51
C ALA A 199 -19.97 -0.50 -18.17
N GLU A 200 -19.74 -1.60 -18.89
CA GLU A 200 -20.76 -2.44 -19.50
C GLU A 200 -21.67 -3.12 -18.45
N ILE A 201 -21.09 -3.60 -17.35
CA ILE A 201 -21.85 -4.13 -16.21
C ILE A 201 -22.78 -3.06 -15.63
N ILE A 202 -22.28 -1.83 -15.44
CA ILE A 202 -23.11 -0.75 -14.88
C ILE A 202 -24.24 -0.35 -15.82
N THR A 203 -23.95 -0.15 -17.11
CA THR A 203 -24.97 0.24 -18.10
C THR A 203 -26.05 -0.84 -18.28
N SER A 204 -25.66 -2.12 -18.30
CA SER A 204 -26.61 -3.24 -18.35
C SER A 204 -27.42 -3.36 -17.04
N THR A 205 -26.78 -3.19 -15.88
CA THR A 205 -27.48 -3.23 -14.60
C THR A 205 -28.49 -2.10 -14.48
N LEU A 206 -28.15 -0.87 -14.87
CA LEU A 206 -29.11 0.26 -14.87
C LEU A 206 -30.27 0.06 -15.84
N SER A 207 -30.05 -0.67 -16.94
CA SER A 207 -31.13 -1.01 -17.88
C SER A 207 -32.13 -1.99 -17.26
N ALA A 208 -31.67 -2.93 -16.44
CA ALA A 208 -32.52 -3.91 -15.73
C ALA A 208 -33.08 -3.38 -14.40
N HIS A 209 -32.32 -2.52 -13.73
CA HIS A 209 -32.58 -1.95 -12.41
C HIS A 209 -32.41 -0.42 -12.50
N PRO A 210 -33.37 0.30 -13.10
CA PRO A 210 -33.30 1.76 -13.23
C PRO A 210 -33.36 2.48 -11.87
N ASP A 211 -33.68 1.75 -10.80
CA ASP A 211 -33.71 2.17 -9.40
C ASP A 211 -32.44 1.79 -8.62
N LEU A 212 -31.34 1.40 -9.30
CA LEU A 212 -30.03 1.25 -8.68
C LEU A 212 -29.64 2.58 -8.01
N ALA A 213 -29.28 2.51 -6.74
CA ALA A 213 -29.03 3.66 -5.88
C ALA A 213 -27.55 3.81 -5.52
N GLY A 214 -26.75 2.75 -5.58
CA GLY A 214 -25.32 2.86 -5.31
C GLY A 214 -24.48 1.69 -5.83
N VAL A 215 -23.19 1.96 -6.03
CA VAL A 215 -22.20 0.97 -6.47
C VAL A 215 -21.00 1.03 -5.53
N PHE A 216 -20.67 -0.10 -4.90
CA PHE A 216 -19.38 -0.26 -4.22
C PHE A 216 -18.41 -0.95 -5.17
N SER A 217 -17.19 -0.44 -5.30
CA SER A 217 -16.13 -1.13 -6.06
C SER A 217 -14.97 -1.47 -5.14
N THR A 218 -14.50 -2.71 -5.26
CA THR A 218 -13.45 -3.22 -4.39
C THR A 218 -12.06 -2.76 -4.82
N ASN A 219 -11.89 -2.24 -6.04
CA ASN A 219 -10.63 -1.68 -6.53
C ASN A 219 -10.82 -0.44 -7.42
N ASP A 220 -9.69 0.18 -7.80
CA ASP A 220 -9.65 1.40 -8.58
C ASP A 220 -10.13 1.21 -10.02
N GLN A 221 -9.75 0.11 -10.69
CA GLN A 221 -10.17 -0.17 -12.07
C GLN A 221 -11.69 -0.35 -12.17
N GLY A 222 -12.28 -1.11 -11.23
CA GLY A 222 -13.73 -1.24 -11.12
C GLY A 222 -14.43 0.09 -10.83
N ALA A 223 -13.85 0.94 -9.98
CA ALA A 223 -14.41 2.26 -9.69
C ALA A 223 -14.35 3.20 -10.92
N ILE A 224 -13.23 3.23 -11.64
CA ILE A 224 -13.06 4.02 -12.87
C ILE A 224 -14.09 3.58 -13.93
N GLY A 225 -14.23 2.27 -14.13
CA GLY A 225 -15.20 1.70 -15.05
C GLY A 225 -16.64 1.99 -14.64
N ALA A 226 -16.96 1.81 -13.35
CA ALA A 226 -18.29 2.10 -12.83
C ALA A 226 -18.70 3.56 -13.04
N ILE A 227 -17.80 4.51 -12.71
CA ILE A 227 -18.03 5.95 -12.95
C ILE A 227 -18.24 6.22 -14.44
N THR A 228 -17.49 5.55 -15.31
CA THR A 228 -17.63 5.69 -16.77
C THR A 228 -19.02 5.19 -17.23
N GLY A 229 -19.45 4.01 -16.78
CA GLY A 229 -20.77 3.46 -17.08
C GLY A 229 -21.92 4.35 -16.56
N LEU A 230 -21.80 4.87 -15.33
CA LEU A 230 -22.77 5.81 -14.76
C LEU A 230 -22.88 7.09 -15.60
N LYS A 231 -21.76 7.63 -16.10
CA LYS A 231 -21.76 8.80 -16.99
C LYS A 231 -22.44 8.49 -18.32
N GLN A 232 -22.11 7.35 -18.93
CA GLN A 232 -22.72 6.91 -20.20
C GLN A 232 -24.24 6.74 -20.08
N ALA A 233 -24.72 6.22 -18.94
CA ALA A 233 -26.14 6.06 -18.66
C ALA A 233 -26.85 7.34 -18.16
N GLY A 234 -26.14 8.48 -18.02
CA GLY A 234 -26.73 9.71 -17.48
C GLY A 234 -27.16 9.61 -16.00
N ALA A 235 -26.54 8.68 -15.27
CA ALA A 235 -26.83 8.35 -13.87
C ALA A 235 -25.76 8.91 -12.90
N ALA A 236 -24.65 9.46 -13.40
CA ALA A 236 -23.62 10.06 -12.56
C ALA A 236 -24.20 11.18 -11.66
N GLY A 237 -23.93 11.09 -10.35
CA GLY A 237 -24.45 12.01 -9.34
C GLY A 237 -25.88 11.71 -8.88
N LYS A 238 -26.52 10.66 -9.41
CA LYS A 238 -27.80 10.11 -8.94
C LYS A 238 -27.64 8.75 -8.24
N VAL A 239 -26.59 8.02 -8.64
CA VAL A 239 -26.14 6.70 -8.15
C VAL A 239 -24.71 6.85 -7.65
#